data_AF-A0A2P5EQI5-F1
#
_entry.id   AF-A0A2P5EQI5-F1
#
_cell.length_a   1.000
_cell.length_b   1.000
_cell.length_c   1.000
_cell.angle_alpha   90.00
_cell.angle_beta   90.00
_cell.angle_gamma   90.00
#
_symmetry.space_group_name_H-M   'P 1'
#
loop_
_entity.id
_entity.type
_entity.pdbx_description
1 polymer ?
#
loop_
_entity_poly.entity_id
_entity_poly.type
_entity_poly.pdbx_seq_one_letter_code
_entity_poly.pdbx_strand_id
1 'polypeptide(L)'
;ILEKQLLRHKNNEGNTALHLALRNRHKNLAMSLFEKDTEVTHYQNYEDKSPLHMAAEVGYSELFGLMAETLLPIPNNDIHRQEIEKYVCRLVRVVICRKNNGTF
;
A
#
# COMPACT_ATOMS: atom_id res chain seq x y z
N ILE A 1 -17.69 -1.91 -15.04
CA ILE A 1 -17.47 -3.31 -14.57
C ILE A 1 -16.17 -3.88 -15.16
N LEU A 2 -15.90 -3.72 -16.46
CA LEU A 2 -14.69 -4.26 -17.11
C LEU A 2 -13.37 -3.60 -16.65
N GLU A 3 -13.38 -2.29 -16.39
CA GLU A 3 -12.15 -1.55 -16.03
C GLU A 3 -11.53 -2.01 -14.70
N LYS A 4 -12.36 -2.26 -13.67
CA LYS A 4 -11.87 -2.75 -12.36
C LYS A 4 -11.29 -4.15 -12.44
N GLN A 5 -11.87 -5.03 -13.26
CA GLN A 5 -11.34 -6.38 -13.45
C GLN A 5 -9.92 -6.36 -14.02
N LEU A 6 -9.63 -5.43 -14.94
CA LEU A 6 -8.29 -5.26 -15.48
C LEU A 6 -7.30 -4.77 -14.41
N LEU A 7 -7.70 -3.84 -13.55
CA LEU A 7 -6.86 -3.32 -12.47
C LEU A 7 -6.53 -4.37 -11.40
N ARG A 8 -7.42 -5.34 -11.19
CA ARG A 8 -7.26 -6.47 -10.27
C ARG A 8 -6.49 -7.64 -10.88
N HIS A 9 -6.31 -7.65 -12.21
CA HIS A 9 -5.57 -8.71 -12.89
C HIS A 9 -4.12 -8.74 -12.39
N LYS A 10 -3.61 -9.95 -12.19
CA LYS A 10 -2.26 -10.19 -11.67
C LYS A 10 -1.37 -10.75 -12.77
N ASN A 11 -0.13 -10.27 -12.83
CA ASN A 11 0.89 -10.88 -13.68
C ASN A 11 1.41 -12.20 -13.06
N ASN A 12 2.43 -12.80 -13.69
CA ASN A 12 3.06 -14.06 -13.25
C ASN A 12 3.77 -13.98 -11.89
N GLU A 13 3.90 -12.79 -11.30
CA GLU A 13 4.48 -12.56 -9.96
C GLU A 13 3.37 -12.26 -8.92
N GLY A 14 2.10 -12.35 -9.32
CA GLY A 14 0.98 -11.94 -8.48
C GLY A 14 0.80 -10.41 -8.40
N ASN A 15 1.60 -9.63 -9.14
CA ASN A 15 1.56 -8.17 -9.10
C ASN A 15 0.38 -7.63 -9.93
N THR A 16 -0.43 -6.77 -9.32
CA THR A 16 -1.42 -5.94 -10.02
C THR A 16 -0.77 -4.72 -10.66
N ALA A 17 -1.51 -3.99 -11.50
CA ALA A 17 -1.05 -2.72 -12.07
C ALA A 17 -0.57 -1.73 -10.99
N LEU A 18 -1.22 -1.70 -9.82
CA LEU A 18 -0.83 -0.82 -8.72
C LEU A 18 0.51 -1.23 -8.08
N HIS A 19 0.79 -2.54 -7.94
CA HIS A 19 2.10 -3.01 -7.49
C HIS A 19 3.21 -2.54 -8.44
N LEU A 20 2.99 -2.67 -9.75
CA LEU A 20 3.95 -2.27 -10.76
C LEU A 20 4.20 -0.75 -10.74
N ALA A 21 3.15 0.06 -10.54
CA ALA A 21 3.30 1.51 -10.41
C ALA A 21 4.13 1.89 -9.16
N LEU A 22 3.92 1.21 -8.03
CA LEU A 22 4.70 1.42 -6.81
C LEU A 22 6.15 0.93 -6.96
N ARG A 23 6.36 -0.26 -7.52
CA ARG A 23 7.69 -0.84 -7.79
C ARG A 23 8.55 0.07 -8.65
N ASN A 24 7.94 0.66 -9.68
CA ASN A 24 8.62 1.57 -10.60
C ASN A 24 8.64 3.03 -10.11
N ARG A 25 8.17 3.31 -8.89
CA ARG A 25 8.14 4.67 -8.30
C ARG A 25 7.38 5.70 -9.15
N HIS A 26 6.27 5.29 -9.75
CA HIS A 26 5.39 6.16 -10.53
C HIS A 26 4.23 6.67 -9.66
N LYS A 27 4.51 7.65 -8.78
CA LYS A 27 3.54 8.17 -7.79
C LYS A 27 2.19 8.56 -8.40
N ASN A 28 2.19 9.38 -9.46
CA ASN A 28 0.95 9.90 -10.05
C ASN A 28 0.10 8.77 -10.66
N LEU A 29 0.74 7.81 -11.32
CA LEU A 29 0.04 6.63 -11.85
C LEU A 29 -0.52 5.77 -10.72
N ALA A 30 0.25 5.54 -9.64
CA ALA A 30 -0.22 4.79 -8.49
C ALA A 30 -1.45 5.45 -7.84
N MET A 31 -1.46 6.79 -7.73
CA MET A 31 -2.60 7.56 -7.25
C MET A 31 -3.83 7.36 -8.14
N SER A 32 -3.69 7.56 -9.46
CA SER A 32 -4.81 7.41 -10.40
C SER A 32 -5.35 5.98 -10.46
N LEU A 33 -4.51 4.96 -10.28
CA LEU A 33 -4.95 3.57 -10.23
C LEU A 33 -5.72 3.26 -8.94
N PHE A 34 -5.27 3.80 -7.80
CA PHE A 34 -5.96 3.67 -6.52
C PHE A 34 -7.35 4.33 -6.55
N GLU A 35 -7.46 5.55 -7.09
CA GLU A 35 -8.74 6.26 -7.21
C GLU A 35 -9.76 5.51 -8.06
N LYS A 36 -9.31 4.75 -9.07
CA LYS A 36 -10.18 3.94 -9.92
C LYS A 36 -10.69 2.68 -9.22
N ASP A 37 -9.90 2.10 -8.32
CA ASP A 37 -10.29 0.89 -7.59
C ASP A 37 -9.55 0.73 -6.26
N THR A 38 -10.13 1.28 -5.20
CA THR A 38 -9.56 1.26 -3.84
C THR A 38 -9.45 -0.16 -3.26
N GLU A 39 -10.26 -1.11 -3.73
CA GLU A 39 -10.20 -2.51 -3.29
C GLU A 39 -8.87 -3.19 -3.68
N VAL A 40 -8.14 -2.72 -4.69
CA VAL A 40 -6.88 -3.39 -5.09
C VAL A 40 -5.77 -3.27 -4.02
N THR A 41 -5.95 -2.40 -3.04
CA THR A 41 -4.98 -2.10 -1.94
C THR A 41 -4.63 -3.29 -1.05
N HIS A 42 -5.49 -4.31 -0.97
CA HIS A 42 -5.27 -5.50 -0.13
C HIS A 42 -4.76 -6.73 -0.92
N TYR A 43 -4.67 -6.64 -2.24
CA TYR A 43 -4.32 -7.81 -3.06
C TYR A 43 -2.84 -8.12 -2.85
N GLN A 44 -2.51 -9.27 -2.28
CA GLN A 44 -1.12 -9.67 -2.11
C GLN A 44 -0.54 -10.23 -3.41
N ASN A 45 0.72 -9.89 -3.69
CA ASN A 45 1.53 -10.58 -4.68
C ASN A 45 2.14 -11.88 -4.09
N TYR A 46 3.00 -12.57 -4.84
CA TYR A 46 3.64 -13.81 -4.37
C TYR A 46 4.77 -13.60 -3.35
N GLU A 47 5.12 -12.35 -3.03
CA GLU A 47 5.99 -11.99 -1.91
C GLU A 47 5.18 -11.63 -0.64
N ASP A 48 3.87 -11.93 -0.63
CA ASP A 48 2.92 -11.56 0.42
C ASP A 48 2.78 -10.04 0.64
N LYS A 49 3.27 -9.22 -0.30
CA LYS A 49 3.18 -7.76 -0.25
C LYS A 49 1.91 -7.30 -0.94
N SER A 50 1.12 -6.48 -0.25
CA SER A 50 0.03 -5.72 -0.88
C SER A 50 0.51 -4.34 -1.34
N PRO A 51 -0.25 -3.63 -2.19
CA PRO A 51 0.08 -2.26 -2.56
C PRO A 51 0.24 -1.31 -1.37
N LEU A 52 -0.54 -1.50 -0.31
CA LEU A 52 -0.38 -0.73 0.92
C LEU A 52 1.02 -0.93 1.55
N HIS A 53 1.52 -2.17 1.59
CA HIS A 53 2.87 -2.49 2.06
C HIS A 53 3.93 -1.79 1.20
N MET A 54 3.78 -1.86 -0.13
CA MET A 54 4.73 -1.24 -1.05
C MET A 54 4.70 0.30 -0.99
N ALA A 55 3.53 0.92 -0.82
CA ALA A 55 3.41 2.38 -0.69
C ALA A 55 4.18 2.90 0.54
N ALA A 56 4.14 2.14 1.63
CA ALA A 56 4.94 2.38 2.82
C ALA A 56 6.45 2.19 2.58
N GLU A 57 6.87 1.08 1.95
CA GLU A 57 8.28 0.80 1.66
C GLU A 57 8.91 1.87 0.74
N VAL A 58 8.13 2.35 -0.24
CA VAL A 58 8.55 3.38 -1.19
C VAL A 58 8.59 4.78 -0.56
N GLY A 59 7.83 5.00 0.52
CA GLY A 59 7.74 6.28 1.23
C GLY A 59 6.66 7.23 0.69
N TYR A 60 5.63 6.71 0.03
CA TYR A 60 4.52 7.53 -0.48
C TYR A 60 3.48 7.79 0.61
N SER A 61 3.85 8.59 1.60
CA SER A 61 3.05 8.84 2.81
C SER A 61 1.64 9.35 2.55
N GLU A 62 1.46 10.19 1.53
CA GLU A 62 0.14 10.70 1.13
C GLU A 62 -0.76 9.59 0.59
N LEU A 63 -0.27 8.82 -0.39
CA LEU A 63 -1.00 7.69 -0.94
C LEU A 63 -1.27 6.61 0.12
N PHE A 64 -0.28 6.34 0.98
CA PHE A 64 -0.44 5.43 2.11
C PHE A 64 -1.54 5.90 3.06
N GLY A 65 -1.56 7.19 3.42
CA GLY A 65 -2.59 7.78 4.26
C GLY A 65 -3.98 7.57 3.67
N LEU A 66 -4.16 7.88 2.39
CA LEU A 66 -5.44 7.70 1.69
C LEU A 66 -5.87 6.23 1.63
N MET A 67 -4.95 5.31 1.33
CA MET A 67 -5.23 3.87 1.36
C MET A 67 -5.62 3.41 2.78
N ALA A 68 -4.90 3.86 3.80
CA ALA A 68 -5.17 3.56 5.21
C ALA A 68 -6.52 4.11 5.68
N GLU A 69 -6.90 5.32 5.24
CA GLU A 69 -8.20 5.91 5.54
C GLU A 69 -9.35 5.14 4.90
N THR A 70 -9.18 4.68 3.66
CA THR A 70 -10.19 3.82 3.01
C THR A 70 -10.36 2.46 3.70
N LEU A 71 -9.42 2.07 4.56
CA LEU A 71 -9.46 0.85 5.37
C LEU A 71 -10.17 1.03 6.73
N LEU A 72 -10.69 2.22 7.08
CA LEU A 72 -11.29 2.47 8.39
C LEU A 72 -12.77 2.03 8.61
N PRO A 73 -13.55 1.51 7.64
CA PRO A 73 -14.88 0.94 7.94
C PRO A 73 -14.89 -0.60 8.06
N ILE A 74 -13.78 -1.26 8.42
CA ILE A 74 -13.76 -2.71 8.72
C ILE A 74 -13.91 -2.97 10.23
N PRO A 75 -14.87 -3.80 10.67
CA PRO A 75 -15.09 -4.09 12.08
C PRO A 75 -13.87 -4.76 12.72
N ASN A 76 -13.64 -4.45 14.01
CA ASN A 76 -12.44 -4.66 14.83
C ASN A 76 -11.83 -6.08 14.93
N ASN A 77 -12.30 -7.08 14.18
CA ASN A 77 -11.93 -8.48 14.35
C ASN A 77 -11.18 -9.11 13.15
N ASP A 78 -10.79 -8.33 12.14
CA ASP A 78 -10.10 -8.88 10.96
C ASP A 78 -8.59 -9.04 11.16
N ILE A 79 -8.06 -10.19 10.74
CA ILE A 79 -6.62 -10.53 10.70
C ILE A 79 -5.78 -9.42 10.03
N HIS A 80 -6.38 -8.71 9.07
CA HIS A 80 -5.78 -7.60 8.34
C HIS A 80 -5.49 -6.36 9.21
N ARG A 81 -6.24 -6.13 10.31
CA ARG A 81 -6.02 -4.99 11.24
C ARG A 81 -4.69 -5.16 11.99
N GLN A 82 -4.41 -6.37 12.50
CA GLN A 82 -3.14 -6.66 13.18
C GLN A 82 -1.94 -6.61 12.22
N GLU A 83 -2.14 -7.02 10.97
CA GLU A 83 -1.12 -6.92 9.91
C GLU A 83 -0.78 -5.44 9.63
N ILE A 84 -1.79 -4.60 9.38
CA ILE A 84 -1.62 -3.15 9.17
C ILE A 84 -0.96 -2.49 10.39
N GLU A 85 -1.41 -2.80 11.62
CA GLU A 85 -0.81 -2.25 12.86
C GLU A 85 0.64 -2.70 13.07
N LYS A 86 0.99 -3.96 12.75
CA LYS A 86 2.36 -4.49 12.86
C LYS A 86 3.30 -3.82 11.85
N TYR A 87 2.84 -3.58 10.61
CA TYR A 87 3.62 -2.89 9.59
C TYR A 87 3.76 -1.39 9.88
N VAL A 88 2.68 -0.71 10.27
CA VAL A 88 2.73 0.68 10.74
C VAL A 88 3.67 0.82 11.94
N CYS A 89 3.61 -0.07 12.94
CA CYS A 89 4.55 -0.08 14.06
C CYS A 89 6.02 -0.27 13.64
N ARG A 90 6.29 -1.10 12.61
CA ARG A 90 7.64 -1.26 12.04
C ARG A 90 8.11 0.00 11.29
N LEU A 91 7.22 0.64 10.53
CA LEU A 91 7.55 1.83 9.74
C LEU A 91 7.67 3.09 10.61
N VAL A 92 6.88 3.23 11.67
CA VAL A 92 7.00 4.31 12.65
C VAL A 92 8.38 4.28 13.34
N ARG A 93 8.97 3.09 13.59
CA ARG A 93 10.36 2.99 14.05
C ARG A 93 11.40 3.41 13.01
N VAL A 94 11.15 3.24 11.71
CA VAL A 94 12.12 3.58 10.63
C VAL A 94 12.01 5.05 10.19
N VAL A 95 10.80 5.60 10.13
CA VAL A 95 10.54 6.99 9.69
C VAL A 95 10.84 7.99 10.81
N ILE A 96 10.58 7.66 12.08
CA ILE A 96 10.96 8.54 13.22
C ILE A 96 12.48 8.48 13.46
N CYS A 97 13.14 7.31 13.37
CA CYS A 97 14.60 7.23 13.57
C CYS A 97 15.41 7.98 12.50
N ARG A 98 14.88 8.22 11.29
CA ARG A 98 15.60 9.04 10.28
C ARG A 98 15.54 10.55 10.54
N LYS A 99 14.61 11.05 11.37
CA LYS A 99 14.56 12.47 11.73
C LYS A 99 15.49 12.86 12.90
N ASN A 100 16.15 11.90 13.55
CA ASN A 100 17.04 12.16 14.69
C ASN A 100 18.54 11.94 14.39
N ASN A 101 18.93 11.67 13.14
CA ASN A 101 20.35 11.58 12.75
C ASN A 101 20.82 12.82 11.97
N GLY A 102 20.32 14.00 12.35
CA GLY A 102 20.81 15.28 11.86
C GLY A 102 20.86 16.30 13.01
N THR A 103 22.08 16.62 13.46
CA THR A 103 22.50 17.72 14.37
C THR A 103 21.89 17.69 15.78
N PHE A 104 22.65 17.56 16.88
CA PHE A 104 23.98 18.08 17.23
C PHE A 104 24.89 17.01 17.85
#